data_AF-A0A932ZPZ1-F1
#
_entry.id   AF-A0A932ZPZ1-F1
#
_cell.length_a   1.000
_cell.length_b   1.000
_cell.length_c   1.000
_cell.angle_alpha   90.00
_cell.angle_beta   90.00
_cell.angle_gamma   90.00
#
_symmetry.space_group_name_H-M   'P 1'
#
loop_
_entity.id
_entity.type
_entity.pdbx_description
1 polymer ?
#
loop_
_entity_poly.entity_id
_entity_poly.type
_entity_poly.pdbx_seq_one_letter_code
_entity_poly.pdbx_strand_id
1 'polypeptide(L)'
;TCAAPILPFACLGAAQVLARAIPHGKRRLLLPLAVLLAGAPTAAKSVLFDRLLTRPDARVELARWLQTAPEVPDDARLALDHTFWTTGALPTWAFGRTDAQLEDMEAAAGSDAQRDRLRRLRTIGERQGGRRFALHFLIQDNEESASRSTFSRPTLPMRPEALSGAGIDLLVVSGMRDGPGWERLAALLEGVRPVFEVHTGAARRGGEGSLEGLENAGLPFLWKEITSRRCLGAGLTIYDWADLNPAR
;
A
#
# COMPACT_ATOMS: atom_id res chain seq x y z
N THR A 1 -6.76 12.18 -20.45
CA THR A 1 -6.86 10.75 -20.85
C THR A 1 -8.05 10.56 -21.79
N CYS A 2 -7.85 10.75 -23.10
CA CYS A 2 -8.92 10.63 -24.11
C CYS A 2 -8.55 9.65 -25.24
N ALA A 3 -7.74 8.63 -24.95
CA ALA A 3 -7.31 7.64 -25.94
C ALA A 3 -8.26 6.43 -26.08
N ALA A 4 -9.15 6.22 -25.09
CA ALA A 4 -10.05 5.06 -25.04
C ALA A 4 -10.98 4.89 -26.27
N PRO A 5 -11.57 5.95 -26.87
CA PRO A 5 -12.48 5.77 -28.00
C PRO A 5 -11.77 5.56 -29.34
N ILE A 6 -10.47 5.88 -29.46
CA ILE A 6 -9.72 5.82 -30.73
C ILE A 6 -9.13 4.42 -30.95
N LEU A 7 -8.82 3.70 -29.88
CA LEU A 7 -8.16 2.39 -29.95
C LEU A 7 -8.88 1.37 -30.86
N PRO A 8 -10.22 1.22 -30.81
CA PRO A 8 -10.92 0.30 -31.71
C PRO A 8 -10.76 0.67 -33.18
N PHE A 9 -10.83 1.96 -33.52
CA PHE A 9 -10.66 2.44 -34.89
C PHE A 9 -9.21 2.30 -35.38
N ALA A 10 -8.23 2.55 -34.50
CA ALA A 10 -6.82 2.32 -34.81
C ALA A 10 -6.53 0.84 -35.09
N CYS A 11 -7.11 -0.08 -34.31
CA CYS A 11 -7.00 -1.52 -34.55
C CYS A 11 -7.63 -1.94 -35.89
N LEU A 12 -8.81 -1.41 -36.23
CA LEU A 12 -9.47 -1.67 -37.50
C LEU A 12 -8.66 -1.13 -38.69
N GLY A 13 -8.12 0.08 -38.58
CA GLY A 13 -7.24 0.68 -39.59
C GLY A 13 -5.97 -0.14 -39.78
N ALA A 14 -5.31 -0.53 -38.70
CA ALA A 14 -4.13 -1.39 -38.74
C ALA A 14 -4.43 -2.75 -39.41
N ALA A 15 -5.59 -3.35 -39.11
CA ALA A 15 -6.02 -4.61 -39.73
C ALA A 15 -6.23 -4.47 -41.24
N GLN A 16 -6.82 -3.36 -41.71
CA GLN A 16 -7.00 -3.11 -43.15
C GLN A 16 -5.67 -2.91 -43.88
N VAL A 17 -4.72 -2.18 -43.26
CA VAL A 17 -3.37 -2.00 -43.80
C VAL A 17 -2.64 -3.34 -43.90
N LEU A 18 -2.67 -4.16 -42.84
CA LEU A 18 -2.09 -5.50 -42.83
C LEU A 18 -2.70 -6.42 -43.89
N ALA A 19 -4.02 -6.40 -44.05
CA ALA A 19 -4.71 -7.21 -45.06
C ALA A 19 -4.29 -6.83 -46.49
N ARG A 20 -4.06 -5.54 -46.76
CA ARG A 20 -3.61 -5.05 -48.08
C ARG A 20 -2.12 -5.29 -48.32
N ALA A 21 -1.29 -5.14 -47.29
CA ALA A 21 0.16 -5.30 -47.38
C ALA A 21 0.60 -6.77 -47.52
N ILE A 22 -0.16 -7.72 -46.97
CA ILE A 22 0.18 -9.14 -47.01
C ILE A 22 -0.34 -9.77 -48.32
N PRO A 23 0.55 -10.34 -49.17
CA PRO A 23 0.15 -11.02 -50.40
C PRO A 23 -0.83 -12.16 -50.13
N HIS A 24 -1.87 -12.30 -50.96
CA HIS A 24 -2.95 -13.29 -50.77
C HIS A 24 -2.46 -14.71 -50.46
N GLY A 25 -1.39 -15.18 -51.12
CA GLY A 25 -0.82 -16.51 -50.90
C GLY A 25 -0.14 -16.73 -49.55
N LYS A 26 0.24 -15.66 -48.83
CA LYS A 26 0.95 -15.73 -47.53
C LYS A 26 0.07 -15.34 -46.33
N ARG A 27 -1.18 -14.92 -46.56
CA ARG A 27 -2.10 -14.45 -45.50
C ARG A 27 -2.36 -15.48 -44.41
N ARG A 28 -2.45 -16.77 -44.78
CA ARG A 28 -2.68 -17.88 -43.83
C ARG A 28 -1.58 -18.01 -42.78
N LEU A 29 -0.36 -17.55 -43.07
CA LEU A 29 0.78 -17.61 -42.17
C LEU A 29 1.10 -16.25 -41.52
N LEU A 30 1.13 -15.18 -42.32
CA LEU A 30 1.59 -13.86 -41.86
C LEU A 30 0.55 -13.11 -41.04
N LEU A 31 -0.76 -13.34 -41.27
CA LEU A 31 -1.81 -12.64 -40.52
C LEU A 31 -1.89 -13.14 -39.05
N PRO A 32 -1.92 -14.46 -38.76
CA PRO A 32 -1.83 -14.95 -37.38
C PRO A 32 -0.55 -14.50 -36.67
N LEU A 33 0.59 -14.49 -37.38
CA LEU A 33 1.85 -14.02 -36.82
C LEU A 33 1.79 -12.53 -36.45
N ALA A 34 1.21 -11.69 -37.31
CA ALA A 34 1.03 -10.27 -37.02
C ALA A 34 0.08 -10.03 -35.84
N VAL A 35 -1.02 -10.78 -35.75
CA VAL A 35 -1.95 -10.73 -34.60
C VAL A 35 -1.24 -11.18 -33.32
N LEU A 36 -0.45 -12.26 -33.38
CA LEU A 36 0.33 -12.74 -32.25
C LEU A 36 1.35 -11.70 -31.80
N LEU A 37 2.12 -11.11 -32.72
CA LEU A 37 3.12 -10.08 -32.39
C LEU A 37 2.50 -8.80 -31.82
N ALA A 38 1.33 -8.39 -32.34
CA ALA A 38 0.63 -7.21 -31.84
C ALA A 38 -0.09 -7.46 -30.51
N GLY A 39 -0.65 -8.66 -30.32
CA GLY A 39 -1.43 -9.04 -29.16
C GLY A 39 -0.60 -9.58 -27.99
N ALA A 40 0.56 -10.20 -28.26
CA ALA A 40 1.41 -10.82 -27.24
C ALA A 40 1.86 -9.84 -26.14
N PRO A 41 2.25 -8.58 -26.44
CA PRO A 41 2.57 -7.62 -25.37
C PRO A 41 1.37 -7.33 -24.47
N THR A 42 0.16 -7.18 -25.01
CA THR A 42 -1.03 -6.94 -24.19
C THR A 42 -1.37 -8.16 -23.35
N ALA A 43 -1.35 -9.35 -23.95
CA ALA A 43 -1.61 -10.61 -23.25
C ALA A 43 -0.58 -10.87 -22.14
N ALA A 44 0.71 -10.67 -22.42
CA ALA A 44 1.78 -10.81 -21.43
C ALA A 44 1.63 -9.79 -20.29
N LYS A 45 1.24 -8.55 -20.61
CA LYS A 45 0.95 -7.52 -19.61
C LYS A 45 -0.22 -7.93 -18.71
N SER A 46 -1.31 -8.46 -19.28
CA SER A 46 -2.45 -8.98 -18.52
C SER A 46 -2.05 -10.11 -17.59
N VAL A 47 -1.29 -11.10 -18.08
CA VAL A 47 -0.80 -12.21 -17.24
C VAL A 47 0.09 -11.73 -16.10
N LEU A 48 0.98 -10.76 -16.35
CA LEU A 48 1.83 -10.19 -15.30
C LEU A 48 1.01 -9.38 -14.29
N PHE A 49 0.00 -8.66 -14.76
CA PHE A 49 -0.91 -7.93 -13.89
C PHE A 49 -1.75 -8.87 -13.00
N ASP A 50 -2.30 -9.95 -13.56
CA ASP A 50 -3.03 -10.97 -12.79
C ASP A 50 -2.12 -11.65 -11.76
N ARG A 51 -0.88 -11.93 -12.14
CA ARG A 51 0.14 -12.44 -11.19
C ARG A 51 0.45 -11.44 -10.08
N LEU A 52 0.42 -10.13 -10.36
CA LEU A 52 0.61 -9.11 -9.34
C LEU A 52 -0.62 -9.02 -8.43
N LEU A 53 -1.84 -9.09 -8.99
CA LEU A 53 -3.09 -9.05 -8.24
C LEU A 53 -3.28 -10.24 -7.29
N THR A 54 -2.70 -11.40 -7.63
CA THR A 54 -2.75 -12.60 -6.77
C THR A 54 -1.70 -12.59 -5.67
N ARG A 55 -0.77 -11.62 -5.66
CA ARG A 55 0.22 -11.50 -4.58
C ARG A 55 -0.37 -10.78 -3.35
N PRO A 56 0.10 -11.13 -2.14
CA PRO A 56 -0.27 -10.39 -0.94
C PRO A 56 0.10 -8.90 -1.05
N ASP A 57 -0.77 -8.03 -0.53
CA ASP A 57 -0.51 -6.60 -0.39
C ASP A 57 0.63 -6.36 0.61
N ALA A 58 1.40 -5.27 0.42
CA ALA A 58 2.52 -4.93 1.29
C ALA A 58 2.14 -4.86 2.77
N ARG A 59 0.91 -4.44 3.09
CA ARG A 59 0.40 -4.39 4.47
C ARG A 59 0.14 -5.77 5.06
N VAL A 60 -0.23 -6.73 4.23
CA VAL A 60 -0.42 -8.13 4.66
C VAL A 60 0.93 -8.78 4.95
N GLU A 61 1.94 -8.52 4.11
CA GLU A 61 3.31 -8.96 4.37
C GLU A 61 3.89 -8.32 5.65
N LEU A 62 3.66 -7.01 5.83
CA LEU A 62 4.02 -6.29 7.06
C LEU A 62 3.35 -6.92 8.29
N ALA A 63 2.04 -7.15 8.24
CA ALA A 63 1.32 -7.76 9.35
C ALA A 63 1.86 -9.16 9.65
N ARG A 64 2.13 -9.99 8.63
CA ARG A 64 2.72 -11.32 8.81
C ARG A 64 4.10 -11.23 9.47
N TRP A 65 4.93 -10.28 9.08
CA TRP A 65 6.23 -10.07 9.70
C TRP A 65 6.08 -9.70 11.18
N LEU A 66 5.24 -8.71 11.53
CA LEU A 66 4.99 -8.32 12.92
C LEU A 66 4.51 -9.49 13.81
N GLN A 67 3.71 -10.39 13.23
CA GLN A 67 3.19 -11.58 13.92
C GLN A 67 4.26 -12.66 14.18
N THR A 68 5.34 -12.66 13.41
CA THR A 68 6.35 -13.74 13.42
C THR A 68 7.73 -13.30 13.86
N ALA A 69 7.99 -11.99 13.89
CA ALA A 69 9.26 -11.39 14.28
C ALA A 69 9.49 -11.57 15.79
N PRO A 70 10.51 -12.33 16.23
CA PRO A 70 10.72 -12.65 17.65
C PRO A 70 11.00 -11.41 18.51
N GLU A 71 11.58 -10.37 17.93
CA GLU A 71 11.92 -9.11 18.59
C GLU A 71 10.73 -8.20 18.88
N VAL A 72 9.59 -8.42 18.22
CA VAL A 72 8.40 -7.59 18.39
C VAL A 72 7.57 -8.12 19.57
N PRO A 73 7.42 -7.35 20.66
CA PRO A 73 6.64 -7.80 21.80
C PRO A 73 5.14 -7.84 21.50
N ASP A 74 4.42 -8.63 22.27
CA ASP A 74 2.97 -8.55 22.33
C ASP A 74 2.58 -7.16 22.89
N ASP A 75 1.56 -6.55 22.33
CA ASP A 75 1.10 -5.20 22.64
C ASP A 75 2.06 -4.06 22.26
N ALA A 76 3.02 -4.32 21.35
CA ALA A 76 3.87 -3.27 20.79
C ALA A 76 3.06 -2.10 20.24
N ARG A 77 3.54 -0.89 20.49
CA ARG A 77 2.92 0.36 20.06
C ARG A 77 3.43 0.75 18.68
N LEU A 78 2.56 0.68 17.69
CA LEU A 78 2.90 0.92 16.29
C LEU A 78 2.40 2.30 15.86
N ALA A 79 3.28 3.14 15.33
CA ALA A 79 2.89 4.36 14.63
C ALA A 79 2.79 4.10 13.12
N LEU A 80 1.61 4.31 12.54
CA LEU A 80 1.30 4.08 11.13
C LEU A 80 1.03 5.40 10.43
N ASP A 81 1.62 5.61 9.27
CA ASP A 81 1.38 6.83 8.49
C ASP A 81 -0.01 6.92 7.83
N HIS A 82 -0.28 8.07 7.20
CA HIS A 82 -1.57 8.41 6.60
C HIS A 82 -2.01 7.47 5.46
N THR A 83 -1.10 6.71 4.83
CA THR A 83 -1.46 5.78 3.75
C THR A 83 -2.24 4.56 4.25
N PHE A 84 -2.21 4.30 5.57
CA PHE A 84 -3.02 3.28 6.20
C PHE A 84 -4.50 3.69 6.36
N TRP A 85 -4.87 4.95 6.09
CA TRP A 85 -6.25 5.44 6.19
C TRP A 85 -7.02 5.46 4.89
N THR A 86 -6.33 5.68 3.77
CA THR A 86 -6.93 6.24 2.55
C THR A 86 -7.32 5.19 1.51
N THR A 87 -6.75 3.98 1.53
CA THR A 87 -7.19 2.90 0.63
C THR A 87 -8.40 2.14 1.24
N GLY A 88 -9.60 2.44 0.77
CA GLY A 88 -10.87 1.89 1.25
C GLY A 88 -11.12 0.37 1.09
N ALA A 89 -10.10 -0.50 1.01
CA ALA A 89 -10.34 -1.93 0.74
C ALA A 89 -9.39 -2.97 1.40
N LEU A 90 -8.27 -2.60 2.04
CA LEU A 90 -7.23 -3.56 2.47
C LEU A 90 -6.61 -3.17 3.84
N PRO A 91 -6.06 -4.12 4.62
CA PRO A 91 -6.56 -4.39 5.97
C PRO A 91 -5.91 -3.59 7.11
N THR A 92 -6.64 -2.68 7.75
CA THR A 92 -6.38 -2.43 9.19
C THR A 92 -6.73 -3.65 10.05
N TRP A 93 -7.52 -4.60 9.51
CA TRP A 93 -7.85 -5.88 10.16
C TRP A 93 -6.71 -6.90 10.17
N ALA A 94 -5.66 -6.72 9.36
CA ALA A 94 -4.49 -7.60 9.42
C ALA A 94 -3.64 -7.32 10.68
N PHE A 95 -3.84 -6.16 11.30
CA PHE A 95 -3.23 -5.82 12.57
C PHE A 95 -4.24 -6.14 13.66
N GLY A 96 -3.92 -7.11 14.52
CA GLY A 96 -4.65 -7.31 15.77
C GLY A 96 -4.57 -6.03 16.59
N ARG A 97 -5.71 -5.54 17.09
CA ARG A 97 -5.74 -4.41 18.03
C ARG A 97 -5.84 -4.92 19.45
N THR A 98 -5.27 -4.18 20.39
CA THR A 98 -5.49 -4.42 21.83
C THR A 98 -6.98 -4.29 22.17
N ASP A 99 -7.45 -5.04 23.17
CA ASP A 99 -8.86 -4.98 23.61
C ASP A 99 -9.24 -3.59 24.11
N ALA A 100 -8.36 -2.91 24.84
CA ALA A 100 -8.58 -1.54 25.33
C ALA A 100 -8.88 -0.56 24.18
N GLN A 101 -8.09 -0.62 23.09
CA GLN A 101 -8.36 0.21 21.91
C GLN A 101 -9.69 -0.13 21.24
N LEU A 102 -10.09 -1.42 21.19
CA LEU A 102 -11.38 -1.80 20.62
C LEU A 102 -12.54 -1.29 21.49
N GLU A 103 -12.42 -1.34 22.81
CA GLU A 103 -13.40 -0.79 23.75
C GLU A 103 -13.55 0.72 23.60
N ASP A 104 -12.44 1.47 23.52
CA ASP A 104 -12.46 2.92 23.29
C ASP A 104 -13.15 3.27 21.97
N MET A 105 -12.90 2.49 20.91
CA MET A 105 -13.54 2.67 19.61
C MET A 105 -15.02 2.33 19.64
N GLU A 106 -15.43 1.29 20.38
CA GLU A 106 -16.84 0.91 20.56
C GLU A 106 -17.60 1.99 21.34
N ALA A 107 -16.97 2.58 22.37
CA ALA A 107 -17.52 3.71 23.13
C ALA A 107 -17.66 4.97 22.27
N ALA A 108 -16.70 5.23 21.39
CA ALA A 108 -16.72 6.36 20.46
C ALA A 108 -17.56 6.12 19.18
N ALA A 109 -18.14 4.92 19.00
CA ALA A 109 -18.91 4.59 17.81
C ALA A 109 -20.24 5.36 17.78
N GLY A 110 -20.44 6.15 16.72
CA GLY A 110 -21.63 7.00 16.54
C GLY A 110 -22.80 6.29 15.87
N SER A 111 -22.64 5.05 15.40
CA SER A 111 -23.72 4.27 14.78
C SER A 111 -23.61 2.77 15.03
N ASP A 112 -24.74 2.06 14.96
CA ASP A 112 -24.78 0.60 15.14
C ASP A 112 -24.03 -0.14 14.03
N ALA A 113 -23.99 0.41 12.80
CA ALA A 113 -23.18 -0.15 11.72
C ALA A 113 -21.66 -0.09 12.04
N GLN A 114 -21.19 0.98 12.70
CA GLN A 114 -19.80 1.07 13.16
C GLN A 114 -19.52 0.05 14.27
N ARG A 115 -20.45 -0.13 15.22
CA ARG A 115 -20.34 -1.15 16.28
C ARG A 115 -20.32 -2.57 15.72
N ASP A 116 -21.21 -2.89 14.77
CA ASP A 116 -21.21 -4.22 14.12
C ASP A 116 -19.90 -4.48 13.39
N ARG A 117 -19.35 -3.46 12.71
CA ARG A 117 -18.03 -3.56 12.07
C ARG A 117 -16.91 -3.79 13.08
N LEU A 118 -16.92 -3.10 14.23
CA LEU A 118 -15.94 -3.31 15.31
C LEU A 118 -16.04 -4.71 15.90
N ARG A 119 -17.25 -5.22 16.14
CA ARG A 119 -17.48 -6.61 16.59
C ARG A 119 -16.90 -7.62 15.61
N ARG A 120 -17.13 -7.44 14.31
CA ARG A 120 -16.53 -8.30 13.27
C ARG A 120 -15.01 -8.26 13.31
N LEU A 121 -14.40 -7.09 13.51
CA LEU A 121 -12.93 -6.98 13.65
C LEU A 121 -12.44 -7.74 14.87
N ARG A 122 -13.13 -7.63 16.02
CA ARG A 122 -12.81 -8.40 17.24
C ARG A 122 -12.87 -9.90 16.96
N THR A 123 -13.95 -10.40 16.36
CA THR A 123 -14.09 -11.83 16.00
C THR A 123 -13.03 -12.30 15.02
N ILE A 124 -12.65 -11.47 14.03
CA ILE A 124 -11.56 -11.81 13.10
C ILE A 124 -10.24 -11.92 13.85
N GLY A 125 -9.93 -10.95 14.72
CA GLY A 125 -8.71 -10.95 15.52
C GLY A 125 -8.62 -12.17 16.46
N GLU A 126 -9.72 -12.49 17.15
CA GLU A 126 -9.83 -13.67 18.02
C GLU A 126 -9.59 -14.97 17.26
N ARG A 127 -10.18 -15.12 16.06
CA ARG A 127 -10.01 -16.33 15.23
C ARG A 127 -8.60 -16.49 14.68
N GLN A 128 -7.90 -15.38 14.45
CA GLN A 128 -6.53 -15.42 13.94
C GLN A 128 -5.52 -15.79 15.02
N GLY A 129 -5.84 -15.61 16.31
CA GLY A 129 -5.00 -16.03 17.44
C GLY A 129 -3.60 -15.38 17.45
N GLY A 130 -3.43 -14.26 16.74
CA GLY A 130 -2.16 -13.55 16.62
C GLY A 130 -1.96 -12.50 17.70
N ARG A 131 -0.74 -11.95 17.74
CA ARG A 131 -0.36 -10.79 18.51
C ARG A 131 -1.28 -9.61 18.26
N ARG A 132 -1.48 -8.82 19.31
CA ARG A 132 -2.22 -7.57 19.29
C ARG A 132 -1.25 -6.42 19.44
N PHE A 133 -1.60 -5.30 18.82
CA PHE A 133 -0.77 -4.11 18.76
C PHE A 133 -1.60 -2.89 19.15
N ALA A 134 -0.97 -1.94 19.83
CA ALA A 134 -1.55 -0.63 20.08
C ALA A 134 -1.26 0.26 18.86
N LEU A 135 -2.25 0.44 18.00
CA LEU A 135 -2.08 1.18 16.75
C LEU A 135 -2.27 2.68 17.00
N HIS A 136 -1.34 3.47 16.52
CA HIS A 136 -1.39 4.93 16.48
C HIS A 136 -1.25 5.41 15.06
N PHE A 137 -2.00 6.45 14.71
CA PHE A 137 -2.12 6.91 13.34
C PHE A 137 -1.56 8.32 13.20
N LEU A 138 -0.55 8.51 12.35
CA LEU A 138 0.20 9.75 12.23
C LEU A 138 -0.51 10.80 11.38
N ILE A 139 -0.90 11.92 12.00
CA ILE A 139 -1.56 13.07 11.36
C ILE A 139 -0.59 14.22 11.15
N GLN A 140 -0.77 14.95 10.05
CA GLN A 140 -0.10 16.23 9.90
C GLN A 140 -0.72 17.26 10.86
N ASP A 141 0.09 18.20 11.31
CA ASP A 141 -0.29 19.19 12.34
C ASP A 141 -1.52 20.05 11.99
N ASN A 142 -1.87 20.11 10.69
CA ASN A 142 -2.99 20.91 10.17
C ASN A 142 -4.11 20.05 9.55
N GLU A 143 -4.05 18.72 9.68
CA GLU A 143 -5.11 17.84 9.16
C GLU A 143 -6.24 17.65 10.18
N GLU A 144 -7.29 18.47 10.08
CA GLU A 144 -8.56 18.22 10.79
C GLU A 144 -9.29 16.95 10.28
N SER A 145 -8.88 16.43 9.11
CA SER A 145 -9.45 15.26 8.43
C SER A 145 -9.35 13.96 9.23
N ALA A 146 -8.45 13.90 10.21
CA ALA A 146 -8.33 12.77 11.16
C ALA A 146 -9.61 12.50 11.96
N SER A 147 -10.54 13.45 11.97
CA SER A 147 -11.86 13.35 12.60
C SER A 147 -12.84 12.39 11.92
N ARG A 148 -12.61 11.95 10.66
CA ARG A 148 -13.68 11.33 9.86
C ARG A 148 -13.86 9.81 9.97
N SER A 149 -12.90 9.06 10.52
CA SER A 149 -13.01 7.60 10.64
C SER A 149 -12.71 7.13 12.06
N THR A 150 -13.68 6.50 12.73
CA THR A 150 -13.49 5.82 14.02
C THR A 150 -12.35 4.79 13.96
N PHE A 151 -12.05 4.26 12.76
CA PHE A 151 -11.00 3.25 12.55
C PHE A 151 -9.58 3.81 12.49
N SER A 152 -9.39 5.13 12.38
CA SER A 152 -8.08 5.79 12.35
C SER A 152 -7.70 6.38 13.71
N ARG A 153 -8.28 5.91 14.82
CA ARG A 153 -7.95 6.35 16.18
C ARG A 153 -7.20 5.26 16.95
N PRO A 154 -6.35 5.63 17.94
CA PRO A 154 -5.91 7.00 18.28
C PRO A 154 -4.96 7.63 17.24
N THR A 155 -4.97 8.96 17.15
CA THR A 155 -4.10 9.72 16.24
C THR A 155 -2.98 10.41 17.00
N LEU A 156 -1.81 10.52 16.38
CA LEU A 156 -0.65 11.23 16.91
C LEU A 156 -0.13 12.26 15.90
N PRO A 157 0.26 13.47 16.33
CA PRO A 157 1.02 14.37 15.47
C PRO A 157 2.29 13.68 14.96
N MET A 158 2.63 13.91 13.69
CA MET A 158 3.89 13.45 13.09
C MET A 158 5.08 14.25 13.61
N ARG A 159 5.36 14.12 14.91
CA ARG A 159 6.43 14.82 15.64
C ARG A 159 7.15 13.88 16.61
N PRO A 160 8.49 13.92 16.72
CA PRO A 160 9.26 13.00 17.55
C PRO A 160 8.86 13.01 19.02
N GLU A 161 8.47 14.17 19.54
CA GLU A 161 8.06 14.34 20.93
C GLU A 161 6.74 13.62 21.21
N ALA A 162 5.80 13.67 20.26
CA ALA A 162 4.52 12.98 20.36
C ALA A 162 4.69 11.45 20.31
N LEU A 163 5.59 10.96 19.43
CA LEU A 163 5.92 9.54 19.32
C LEU A 163 6.60 9.02 20.59
N SER A 164 7.54 9.80 21.14
CA SER A 164 8.23 9.46 22.39
C SER A 164 7.27 9.49 23.58
N GLY A 165 6.40 10.50 23.68
CA GLY A 165 5.41 10.63 24.75
C GLY A 165 4.33 9.56 24.72
N ALA A 166 3.89 9.13 23.53
CA ALA A 166 2.98 8.00 23.35
C ALA A 166 3.68 6.64 23.57
N GLY A 167 5.01 6.66 23.61
CA GLY A 167 5.85 5.51 23.83
C GLY A 167 5.84 4.51 22.69
N ILE A 168 5.87 5.00 21.45
CA ILE A 168 5.93 4.16 20.25
C ILE A 168 7.17 3.27 20.27
N ASP A 169 6.98 2.01 19.85
CA ASP A 169 8.05 1.02 19.73
C ASP A 169 8.51 0.90 18.28
N LEU A 170 7.55 0.86 17.34
CA LEU A 170 7.86 0.76 15.91
C LEU A 170 7.16 1.84 15.10
N LEU A 171 7.92 2.45 14.20
CA LEU A 171 7.44 3.44 13.26
C LEU A 171 7.33 2.83 11.86
N VAL A 172 6.12 2.82 11.30
CA VAL A 172 5.82 2.30 9.97
C VAL A 172 5.49 3.46 9.03
N VAL A 173 6.34 3.61 8.02
CA VAL A 173 6.23 4.68 7.02
C VAL A 173 6.07 4.08 5.63
N SER A 174 5.26 4.73 4.81
CA SER A 174 5.14 4.44 3.39
C SER A 174 6.17 5.23 2.58
N GLY A 175 6.33 4.84 1.32
CA GLY A 175 7.15 5.58 0.36
C GLY A 175 6.64 6.98 0.02
N MET A 176 5.44 7.38 0.48
CA MET A 176 4.87 8.72 0.25
C MET A 176 5.37 9.69 1.32
N ARG A 177 6.32 10.54 0.92
CA ARG A 177 7.20 11.31 1.80
C ARG A 177 6.99 12.82 1.65
N ASP A 178 5.74 13.27 1.73
CA ASP A 178 5.40 14.66 1.45
C ASP A 178 4.82 15.39 2.68
N GLY A 179 5.21 16.65 2.84
CA GLY A 179 4.65 17.59 3.81
C GLY A 179 5.56 17.95 4.99
N PRO A 180 5.25 19.03 5.73
CA PRO A 180 6.12 19.60 6.76
C PRO A 180 6.33 18.69 7.98
N GLY A 181 5.36 17.81 8.27
CA GLY A 181 5.52 16.78 9.32
C GLY A 181 6.53 15.70 8.91
N TRP A 182 6.59 15.37 7.62
CA TRP A 182 7.51 14.38 7.11
C TRP A 182 8.96 14.89 7.13
N GLU A 183 9.21 16.16 6.79
CA GLU A 183 10.57 16.73 6.80
C GLU A 183 11.28 16.56 8.16
N ARG A 184 10.55 16.77 9.27
CA ARG A 184 11.07 16.59 10.63
C ARG A 184 11.37 15.13 10.94
N LEU A 185 10.53 14.22 10.48
CA LEU A 185 10.72 12.79 10.68
C LEU A 185 11.84 12.24 9.79
N ALA A 186 11.94 12.72 8.55
CA ALA A 186 12.95 12.32 7.59
C ALA A 186 14.37 12.57 8.10
N ALA A 187 14.59 13.70 8.78
CA ALA A 187 15.87 14.02 9.40
C ALA A 187 16.28 13.00 10.47
N LEU A 188 15.33 12.42 11.21
CA LEU A 188 15.62 11.36 12.18
C LEU A 188 15.87 10.00 11.53
N LEU A 189 15.20 9.73 10.41
CA LEU A 189 15.38 8.49 9.67
C LEU A 189 16.72 8.47 8.89
N GLU A 190 17.38 9.62 8.72
CA GLU A 190 18.62 9.72 7.98
C GLU A 190 19.75 8.95 8.67
N GLY A 191 20.31 7.96 7.96
CA GLY A 191 21.39 7.12 8.48
C GLY A 191 20.94 5.96 9.38
N VAL A 192 19.65 5.89 9.73
CA VAL A 192 19.10 4.77 10.52
C VAL A 192 18.67 3.63 9.61
N ARG A 193 19.04 2.40 9.98
CA ARG A 193 18.69 1.22 9.20
C ARG A 193 17.28 0.77 9.55
N PRO A 194 16.45 0.45 8.54
CA PRO A 194 15.14 -0.12 8.81
C PRO A 194 15.28 -1.56 9.29
N VAL A 195 14.41 -1.94 10.23
CA VAL A 195 14.32 -3.33 10.72
C VAL A 195 13.59 -4.22 9.73
N PHE A 196 12.71 -3.63 8.92
CA PHE A 196 11.98 -4.34 7.88
C PHE A 196 11.59 -3.42 6.73
N GLU A 197 11.62 -3.95 5.51
CA GLU A 197 11.22 -3.24 4.30
C GLU A 197 10.42 -4.15 3.37
N VAL A 198 9.21 -3.71 3.02
CA VAL A 198 8.44 -4.26 1.91
C VAL A 198 8.56 -3.31 0.73
N HIS A 199 9.53 -3.58 -0.12
CA HIS A 199 9.67 -2.85 -1.38
C HIS A 199 8.64 -3.32 -2.37
N THR A 200 7.75 -2.43 -2.78
CA THR A 200 6.84 -2.71 -3.89
C THR A 200 7.54 -2.63 -5.24
N GLY A 201 8.78 -2.11 -5.37
CA GLY A 201 9.55 -2.18 -6.61
C GLY A 201 10.96 -1.58 -6.56
N ALA A 202 11.48 -1.08 -7.70
CA ALA A 202 12.86 -0.59 -7.90
C ALA A 202 13.22 0.71 -7.14
N ALA A 203 12.59 0.97 -6.00
CA ALA A 203 12.87 2.11 -5.12
C ALA A 203 14.27 2.06 -4.46
N ARG A 204 15.05 1.00 -4.70
CA ARG A 204 16.41 0.86 -4.16
C ARG A 204 17.48 1.72 -4.86
N ARG A 205 17.13 2.51 -5.87
CA ARG A 205 18.07 3.38 -6.59
C ARG A 205 17.59 4.82 -6.64
N GLY A 206 17.77 5.53 -5.53
CA GLY A 206 18.13 6.96 -5.47
C GLY A 206 17.58 7.91 -6.54
N GLY A 207 16.29 7.86 -6.83
CA GLY A 207 15.67 8.78 -7.78
C GLY A 207 14.18 8.76 -7.59
N GLU A 208 13.58 9.94 -7.55
CA GLU A 208 12.15 10.27 -7.63
C GLU A 208 11.35 9.16 -8.34
N GLY A 209 10.99 8.16 -7.57
CA GLY A 209 10.51 6.89 -8.08
C GLY A 209 9.01 6.91 -8.15
N SER A 210 8.46 7.80 -8.98
CA SER A 210 7.04 7.90 -9.29
C SER A 210 6.17 8.10 -8.05
N LEU A 211 5.87 9.37 -7.76
CA LEU A 211 4.71 9.80 -6.97
C LEU A 211 3.44 9.07 -7.45
N GLU A 212 3.20 7.89 -6.90
CA GLU A 212 1.91 7.24 -6.97
C GLU A 212 1.09 7.81 -5.83
N GLY A 213 0.41 8.92 -6.13
CA GLY A 213 -0.83 9.19 -5.42
C GLY A 213 -1.66 7.91 -5.42
N LEU A 214 -2.25 7.57 -4.28
CA LEU A 214 -3.17 6.45 -4.07
C LEU A 214 -4.19 6.24 -5.21
N GLU A 215 -4.48 7.31 -5.93
CA GLU A 215 -5.36 7.45 -7.08
C GLU A 215 -4.94 6.60 -8.30
N ASN A 216 -3.67 6.19 -8.39
CA ASN A 216 -3.16 5.36 -9.50
C ASN A 216 -3.32 3.85 -9.29
N ALA A 217 -3.95 3.41 -8.20
CA ALA A 217 -4.28 2.00 -7.99
C ALA A 217 -5.29 1.43 -9.02
N GLY A 218 -5.92 2.27 -9.84
CA GLY A 218 -7.02 1.88 -10.74
C GLY A 218 -6.85 2.16 -12.24
N LEU A 219 -5.72 2.70 -12.73
CA LEU A 219 -5.59 3.16 -14.12
C LEU A 219 -4.28 2.67 -14.77
N PRO A 220 -4.16 2.61 -16.11
CA PRO A 220 -3.40 1.56 -16.77
C PRO A 220 -1.91 1.63 -16.45
N PHE A 221 -1.43 0.66 -15.69
CA PHE A 221 -0.02 0.55 -15.32
C PHE A 221 0.89 0.50 -16.53
N LEU A 222 2.03 1.17 -16.49
CA LEU A 222 3.08 1.00 -17.49
C LEU A 222 3.74 -0.39 -17.33
N TRP A 223 4.31 -0.92 -18.41
CA TRP A 223 5.06 -2.20 -18.36
C TRP A 223 6.16 -2.19 -17.29
N LYS A 224 6.86 -1.06 -17.15
CA LYS A 224 7.88 -0.85 -16.11
C LYS A 224 7.30 -0.91 -14.69
N GLU A 225 6.06 -0.44 -14.49
CA GLU A 225 5.41 -0.47 -13.18
C GLU A 225 5.04 -1.90 -12.80
N ILE A 226 4.38 -2.65 -13.70
CA ILE A 226 4.00 -4.05 -13.41
C ILE A 226 5.23 -4.92 -13.17
N THR A 227 6.27 -4.78 -14.01
CA THR A 227 7.48 -5.62 -13.92
C THR A 227 8.40 -5.26 -12.78
N SER A 228 8.45 -3.97 -12.40
CA SER A 228 9.19 -3.56 -11.21
C SER A 228 8.48 -4.00 -9.93
N ARG A 229 7.17 -4.29 -10.00
CA ARG A 229 6.38 -4.53 -8.79
C ARG A 229 6.55 -5.90 -8.16
N ARG A 230 6.76 -5.91 -6.84
CA ARG A 230 6.79 -7.15 -6.03
C ARG A 230 5.43 -7.49 -5.43
N CYS A 231 4.68 -6.50 -4.96
CA CYS A 231 3.37 -6.67 -4.33
C CYS A 231 2.45 -5.48 -4.65
N LEU A 232 1.18 -5.59 -4.26
CA LEU A 232 0.23 -4.48 -4.30
C LEU A 232 0.45 -3.51 -3.13
N GLY A 233 0.00 -2.28 -3.32
CA GLY A 233 0.08 -1.21 -2.32
C GLY A 233 1.32 -0.33 -2.47
N ALA A 234 1.48 0.61 -1.54
CA ALA A 234 2.68 1.42 -1.38
C ALA A 234 3.79 0.60 -0.70
N GLY A 235 5.05 0.89 -1.02
CA GLY A 235 6.17 0.30 -0.30
C GLY A 235 6.15 0.76 1.16
N LEU A 236 6.48 -0.14 2.08
CA LEU A 236 6.43 0.11 3.52
C LEU A 236 7.80 -0.15 4.14
N THR A 237 8.16 0.67 5.11
CA THR A 237 9.41 0.56 5.86
C THR A 237 9.12 0.68 7.35
N ILE A 238 9.75 -0.18 8.15
CA ILE A 238 9.67 -0.14 9.60
C ILE A 238 11.00 0.29 10.18
N TYR A 239 10.95 1.17 11.16
CA TYR A 239 12.07 1.55 12.00
C TYR A 239 11.76 1.21 13.45
N ASP A 240 12.80 0.77 14.17
CA ASP A 240 12.76 0.70 15.62
C ASP A 240 12.84 2.12 16.18
N TRP A 241 11.89 2.49 17.05
CA TRP A 241 11.88 3.83 17.64
C TRP A 241 13.05 4.04 18.61
N ALA A 242 13.55 2.99 19.26
CA ALA A 242 14.71 3.09 20.14
C ALA A 242 15.98 3.51 19.38
N ASP A 243 16.15 3.01 18.15
CA ASP A 243 17.27 3.38 17.27
C ASP A 243 17.18 4.84 16.79
N LEU A 244 15.95 5.37 16.67
CA LEU A 244 15.69 6.74 16.24
C LEU A 244 15.80 7.77 17.37
N ASN A 245 15.56 7.34 18.61
CA ASN A 245 15.62 8.18 19.79
C ASN A 245 16.39 7.49 20.93
N PRO A 246 17.75 7.51 20.89
CA PRO A 246 18.59 6.84 21.87
C PRO A 246 18.58 7.51 23.25
N ALA A 247 17.89 8.65 23.42
CA ALA A 247 17.74 9.34 24.70
C ALA A 247 16.65 8.74 25.61
N ARG A 248 16.11 7.58 25.23
CA ARG A 248 15.12 6.81 26.00
C ARG A 248 15.76 5.90 27.04
#